data_AF-X0S200-F1
#
_entry.id   AF-X0S200-F1
#
_cell.length_a   1.000
_cell.length_b   1.000
_cell.length_c   1.000
_cell.angle_alpha   90.00
_cell.angle_beta   90.00
_cell.angle_gamma   90.00
#
_symmetry.space_group_name_H-M   'P 1'
#
loop_
_entity.id
_entity.type
_entity.pdbx_description
1 polymer ?
#
loop_
_entity_poly.entity_id
_entity_poly.type
_entity_poly.pdbx_seq_one_letter_code
_entity_poly.pdbx_strand_id
1 'polypeptide(L)' 'MSHKEYGLTTRLELPYEEAVERTKAALQAEGFGILTEIDIKATLKQKLNADFRKYVILGACNPPLAHRALWTELEIGL' A
#
# COMPACT_ATOMS: atom_id res chain seq x y z
N MET A 1 16.03 -4.39 -18.19
CA MET A 1 16.38 -4.19 -16.78
C MET A 1 15.82 -5.37 -16.01
N SER A 2 16.67 -6.14 -15.32
CA SER A 2 16.26 -7.31 -14.54
C SER A 2 15.27 -6.91 -13.45
N HIS A 3 14.04 -7.41 -13.51
CA HIS A 3 13.02 -7.18 -12.50
C HIS A 3 13.31 -8.14 -11.34
N LYS A 4 13.84 -7.64 -10.23
CA LYS A 4 13.95 -8.45 -9.02
C LYS A 4 12.58 -8.52 -8.37
N GLU A 5 12.02 -9.72 -8.29
CA GLU A 5 10.73 -9.98 -7.66
C GLU A 5 10.92 -10.13 -6.14
N TYR A 6 10.61 -9.05 -5.41
CA TYR A 6 10.66 -9.02 -3.94
C TYR A 6 9.29 -9.25 -3.29
N GLY A 7 8.23 -9.45 -4.07
CA GLY A 7 6.87 -9.61 -3.56
C GLY A 7 5.87 -9.95 -4.64
N LEU A 8 4.60 -10.01 -4.25
CA LEU A 8 3.49 -10.28 -5.17
C LEU A 8 3.19 -9.04 -6.01
N THR A 9 3.13 -9.21 -7.33
CA THR A 9 2.87 -8.12 -8.27
C THR A 9 1.79 -8.52 -9.27
N THR A 10 0.91 -7.58 -9.60
CA THR A 10 -0.03 -7.68 -10.72
C THR A 10 -0.13 -6.35 -11.45
N ARG A 11 -0.58 -6.36 -12.71
CA ARG A 11 -0.79 -5.15 -13.52
C ARG A 11 -2.26 -5.03 -13.89
N LEU A 12 -2.77 -3.81 -13.79
CA LEU A 12 -4.15 -3.47 -14.16
C LEU A 12 -4.11 -2.57 -15.39
N GLU A 13 -4.84 -2.93 -16.42
CA GLU A 13 -5.05 -2.10 -17.62
C GLU A 13 -6.13 -1.04 -17.32
N LEU A 14 -5.84 -0.17 -16.35
CA LEU A 14 -6.74 0.89 -15.87
C LEU A 14 -5.97 2.20 -15.69
N PRO A 15 -6.66 3.36 -15.76
CA PRO A 15 -6.10 4.63 -15.30
C PRO A 15 -5.63 4.55 -13.84
N TYR A 16 -4.60 5.33 -13.49
CA TYR A 16 -3.97 5.29 -12.16
C TYR A 16 -4.98 5.48 -11.03
N GLU A 17 -5.82 6.52 -11.13
CA GLU A 17 -6.83 6.84 -10.11
C GLU A 17 -7.81 5.68 -9.91
N GLU A 18 -8.28 5.07 -11.00
CA GLU A 18 -9.20 3.94 -10.95
C GLU A 18 -8.53 2.68 -10.39
N ALA A 19 -7.25 2.45 -10.72
CA ALA A 19 -6.48 1.35 -10.18
C ALA A 19 -6.30 1.47 -8.65
N VAL A 20 -6.08 2.67 -8.13
CA VAL A 20 -5.99 2.93 -6.69
C VAL A 20 -7.32 2.63 -6.01
N GLU A 21 -8.43 3.17 -6.51
CA GLU A 21 -9.75 2.94 -5.93
C GLU A 21 -10.18 1.47 -6.00
N ARG A 22 -9.94 0.79 -7.12
CA ARG A 22 -10.20 -0.64 -7.26
C ARG A 22 -9.36 -1.48 -6.30
N THR A 23 -8.12 -1.08 -6.04
CA THR A 23 -7.24 -1.76 -5.07
C THR A 23 -7.79 -1.61 -3.65
N LYS A 24 -8.19 -0.39 -3.26
CA LYS A 24 -8.80 -0.12 -1.94
C LYS A 24 -10.09 -0.92 -1.74
N ALA A 25 -10.96 -0.93 -2.76
CA ALA A 25 -12.21 -1.69 -2.73
C ALA A 25 -11.97 -3.21 -2.60
N ALA A 26 -11.00 -3.75 -3.35
CA ALA A 26 -10.66 -5.18 -3.27
C ALA A 26 -10.09 -5.57 -1.90
N LEU A 27 -9.21 -4.75 -1.31
CA LEU A 27 -8.72 -4.95 0.05
C LEU A 27 -9.87 -4.93 1.07
N GLN A 28 -10.79 -3.97 0.95
CA GLN A 28 -11.95 -3.87 1.83
C GLN A 28 -12.87 -5.08 1.73
N ALA A 29 -13.10 -5.61 0.53
CA ALA A 29 -13.90 -6.81 0.32
C ALA A 29 -13.32 -8.04 1.05
N GLU A 30 -11.99 -8.11 1.19
CA GLU A 30 -11.27 -9.16 1.93
C GLU A 30 -11.08 -8.81 3.43
N GLY A 31 -11.73 -7.76 3.92
CA GLY A 31 -11.69 -7.35 5.32
C GLY A 31 -10.45 -6.55 5.72
N PHE A 32 -9.67 -6.05 4.76
CA PHE A 32 -8.55 -5.14 5.01
C PHE A 32 -9.00 -3.68 4.88
N GLY A 33 -8.86 -2.91 5.95
CA GLY A 33 -9.02 -1.46 5.94
C GLY A 33 -7.72 -0.74 5.61
N ILE A 34 -7.79 0.42 4.96
CA ILE A 34 -6.64 1.29 4.73
C ILE A 34 -6.39 2.14 5.98
N LEU A 35 -5.25 1.97 6.61
CA LEU A 35 -4.82 2.74 7.79
C LEU A 35 -4.01 3.97 7.40
N THR A 36 -3.19 3.86 6.35
CA THR A 36 -2.31 4.94 5.90
C THR A 36 -2.27 5.00 4.37
N GLU A 37 -2.15 6.22 3.87
CA GLU A 37 -1.98 6.50 2.45
C GLU A 37 -0.89 7.56 2.29
N ILE A 38 0.18 7.21 1.58
CA ILE A 38 1.36 8.07 1.42
C ILE A 38 1.52 8.39 -0.05
N ASP A 39 1.34 9.67 -0.40
CA ASP A 39 1.68 10.20 -1.72
C ASP A 39 3.19 10.45 -1.80
N ILE A 40 3.89 9.53 -2.46
CA ILE A 40 5.34 9.61 -2.63
C ILE A 40 5.72 10.74 -3.59
N LYS A 41 4.90 11.01 -4.62
CA LYS A 41 5.17 12.11 -5.55
C LYS A 41 5.14 13.45 -4.80
N ALA A 42 4.09 13.68 -4.02
CA ALA A 42 3.97 14.90 -3.23
C ALA A 42 5.08 15.00 -2.17
N THR A 43 5.38 13.89 -1.49
CA THR A 43 6.43 13.84 -0.45
C THR A 43 7.80 14.19 -1.02
N LEU A 44 8.21 13.56 -2.12
CA LEU A 44 9.51 13.83 -2.75
C LEU A 44 9.59 15.26 -3.29
N LYS A 45 8.50 15.78 -3.85
CA LYS A 45 8.46 17.18 -4.28
C LYS A 45 8.62 18.13 -3.11
N GLN A 46 7.91 17.91 -2.00
CA GLN A 46 7.98 18.77 -0.83
C GLN A 46 9.35 18.73 -0.13
N LYS A 47 9.93 17.54 0.01
CA LYS A 47 11.15 17.36 0.83
C LYS A 47 12.43 17.57 0.04
N LEU A 48 12.44 17.23 -1.25
CA LEU A 48 13.65 17.19 -2.08
C LEU A 48 13.51 18.04 -3.36
N ASN A 49 12.35 18.66 -3.60
CA ASN A 49 12.01 19.34 -4.85
C ASN A 49 12.17 18.45 -6.11
N ALA A 50 12.12 17.13 -5.93
CA ALA A 50 12.27 16.16 -7.01
C ALA A 50 10.93 15.88 -7.69
N ASP A 51 10.92 15.86 -9.03
CA ASP A 51 9.77 15.41 -9.80
C ASP A 51 9.75 13.88 -9.90
N PHE A 52 8.59 13.28 -9.67
CA PHE A 52 8.42 11.83 -9.67
C PHE A 52 7.09 11.41 -10.30
N ARG A 53 7.03 10.14 -10.74
CA ARG A 53 5.79 9.53 -11.25
C ARG A 53 4.74 9.42 -10.14
N LYS A 54 3.46 9.30 -10.53
CA LYS A 54 2.40 8.95 -9.57
C LYS A 54 2.74 7.63 -8.89
N TYR A 55 2.77 7.64 -7.56
CA TYR A 55 3.17 6.50 -6.73
C TYR A 55 2.57 6.70 -5.34
N VAL A 56 1.75 5.73 -4.90
CA VAL A 56 1.11 5.74 -3.58
C VAL A 56 1.51 4.48 -2.82
N ILE A 57 1.73 4.60 -1.52
CA ILE A 57 1.88 3.47 -0.60
C ILE A 57 0.61 3.41 0.25
N LEU A 58 -0.06 2.25 0.23
CA LEU A 58 -1.24 1.97 1.04
C LEU A 58 -0.86 1.01 2.16
N GLY A 59 -0.98 1.46 3.41
CA GLY A 59 -0.88 0.58 4.58
C GLY A 59 -2.25 -0.02 4.85
N ALA A 60 -2.42 -1.32 4.58
CA ALA A 60 -3.68 -2.03 4.78
C ALA A 60 -3.58 -3.01 5.95
N CYS A 61 -4.66 -3.15 6.73
CA CYS A 61 -4.70 -4.00 7.90
C CYS A 61 -6.06 -4.67 8.06
N ASN A 62 -6.06 -5.96 8.41
CA ASN A 62 -7.23 -6.70 8.83
C ASN A 62 -7.22 -6.81 10.38
N PRO A 63 -8.10 -6.10 11.11
CA PRO A 63 -7.98 -5.98 12.57
C PRO A 63 -8.07 -7.31 13.33
N PRO A 64 -8.98 -8.25 13.00
CA PRO A 64 -8.96 -9.58 13.60
C PRO A 64 -7.65 -10.35 13.41
N LEU A 65 -7.00 -10.23 12.24
CA LEU A 65 -5.70 -10.86 12.01
C LEU A 65 -4.60 -10.18 12.82
N ALA A 66 -4.54 -8.85 12.78
CA ALA A 66 -3.55 -8.07 13.51
C ALA A 66 -3.64 -8.30 15.03
N HIS A 67 -4.86 -8.32 15.59
CA HIS A 67 -5.07 -8.63 17.00
C HIS A 67 -4.50 -10.00 17.38
N ARG A 68 -4.73 -11.04 16.56
CA ARG A 68 -4.17 -12.38 16.80
C ARG A 68 -2.64 -12.39 16.74
N ALA A 69 -2.06 -11.69 15.77
CA ALA A 69 -0.61 -11.59 15.61
C ALA A 69 0.03 -10.90 16.82
N LEU A 70 -0.49 -9.73 17.22
CA LEU A 70 0.02 -8.95 18.35
C LEU A 70 -0.09 -9.68 19.70
N TRP A 71 -1.09 -10.56 19.85
CA TRP A 71 -1.22 -11.40 21.05
C TRP A 71 -0.21 -12.55 21.08
N THR A 72 0.36 -12.91 19.93
CA THR A 72 1.36 -13.97 19.83
C THR A 72 2.77 -13.40 19.98
N GLU A 73 3.04 -12.27 19.32
CA GLU A 73 4.31 -11.57 19.39
C GLU A 73 4.04 -10.06 19.27
N LEU A 74 4.44 -9.29 20.29
CA LEU A 74 4.16 -7.86 20.35
C LEU A 74 5.01 -7.06 19.36
N GLU A 75 6.24 -7.51 19.08
CA GLU A 75 7.16 -6.83 18.17
C GLU A 75 6.82 -7.03 16.68
N ILE A 76 5.80 -7.82 16.34
CA ILE A 76 5.39 -8.10 14.95
C ILE A 76 4.90 -6.86 14.18
N GLY A 77 4.66 -5.74 14.87
CA GLY A 77 4.19 -4.48 14.27
C GLY A 77 5.30 -3.55 13.76
N LEU A 78 6.57 -3.91 13.92
CA LEU A 78 7.74 -3.16 13.42
C LEU A 78 7.90 -3.26 11.90
#